data_AF-A0A482F1D0-F1
#
_entry.id   AF-A0A482F1D0-F1
#
_cell.length_a   1.000
_cell.length_b   1.000
_cell.length_c   1.000
_cell.angle_alpha   90.00
_cell.angle_beta   90.00
_cell.angle_gamma   90.00
#
_symmetry.space_group_name_H-M   'P 1'
#
loop_
_entity.id
_entity.type
_entity.pdbx_description
1 polymer ?
#
loop_
_entity_poly.entity_id
_entity_poly.type
_entity_poly.pdbx_seq_one_letter_code
_entity_poly.pdbx_strand_id
1 'polypeptide(L)'
;MRRALRRFNGNWAAVPGNHDVKQNVWKHFFSVEPPVFKWRNKVFHGLDSSTGEVPEKQVKSVQEVKPDVVFLHHVVYSETPWEGGFFRVKNREKLLRAFNEADVDLVLQGHRHIADEAWLNGTKYLTLAPKS
;
A
#
# COMPACT_ATOMS: atom_id res chain seq x y z
N MET A 1 -3.44 3.52 -21.31
CA MET A 1 -4.17 2.67 -20.33
C MET A 1 -5.34 1.85 -20.90
N ARG A 2 -6.21 2.40 -21.77
CA ARG A 2 -7.44 1.69 -22.24
C ARG A 2 -7.25 0.36 -23.00
N ARG A 3 -6.06 0.06 -23.54
CA ARG A 3 -5.79 -1.22 -24.28
C ARG A 3 -5.30 -2.38 -23.40
N ALA A 4 -4.59 -2.12 -22.30
CA ALA A 4 -3.99 -3.17 -21.47
C ALA A 4 -5.01 -3.82 -20.51
N LEU A 5 -5.94 -3.03 -19.96
CA LEU A 5 -6.97 -3.54 -19.05
C LEU A 5 -8.07 -4.36 -19.74
N ARG A 6 -8.23 -4.27 -21.07
CA ARG A 6 -9.24 -5.03 -21.83
C ARG A 6 -9.00 -6.55 -21.86
N ARG A 7 -7.81 -7.03 -21.49
CA ARG A 7 -7.44 -8.45 -21.51
C ARG A 7 -7.38 -9.11 -20.12
N PHE A 8 -7.48 -8.32 -19.05
CA PHE A 8 -7.48 -8.87 -17.69
C PHE A 8 -8.92 -9.07 -17.24
N ASN A 9 -9.34 -10.33 -17.11
CA ASN A 9 -10.69 -10.70 -16.65
C ASN A 9 -10.73 -11.00 -15.13
N GLY A 10 -9.87 -10.34 -14.36
CA GLY A 10 -9.76 -10.54 -12.92
C GLY A 10 -10.16 -9.29 -12.13
N ASN A 11 -10.35 -9.47 -10.82
CA ASN A 11 -10.48 -8.36 -9.89
C ASN A 11 -9.13 -7.62 -9.81
N TRP A 12 -9.18 -6.31 -9.87
CA TRP A 12 -8.01 -5.46 -9.68
C TRP A 12 -8.33 -4.37 -8.68
N ALA A 13 -7.31 -4.00 -7.91
CA ALA A 13 -7.31 -2.83 -7.04
C ALA A 13 -6.01 -2.08 -7.27
N ALA A 14 -6.03 -0.78 -7.04
CA ALA A 14 -4.87 0.07 -7.25
C ALA A 14 -4.85 1.20 -6.21
N VAL A 15 -3.64 1.63 -5.87
CA VAL A 15 -3.35 2.76 -4.98
C VAL A 15 -2.42 3.71 -5.70
N PRO A 16 -2.51 5.02 -5.41
CA PRO A 16 -1.66 6.01 -6.06
C PRO A 16 -0.20 5.91 -5.60
N GLY A 17 0.72 6.04 -6.54
CA GLY A 17 2.13 6.31 -6.30
C GLY A 17 2.47 7.79 -6.41
N ASN A 18 3.69 8.16 -6.01
CA ASN A 18 4.17 9.56 -6.03
C ASN A 18 4.31 10.14 -7.46
N HIS A 19 4.37 9.30 -8.48
CA HIS A 19 4.46 9.70 -9.89
C HIS A 19 3.12 9.71 -10.62
N ASP A 20 2.04 9.28 -9.97
CA ASP A 20 0.73 9.31 -10.61
C ASP A 20 0.23 10.75 -10.78
N VAL A 21 -0.52 10.97 -11.85
CA VAL A 21 -1.04 12.30 -12.24
C VAL A 21 -1.77 12.94 -11.05
N LYS A 22 -1.60 14.27 -10.87
CA LYS A 22 -2.22 15.07 -9.81
C LYS A 22 -3.61 14.53 -9.43
N GLN A 23 -3.87 14.39 -8.12
CA GLN A 23 -5.04 13.76 -7.49
C GLN A 23 -6.38 13.86 -8.24
N ASN A 24 -6.63 14.95 -8.96
CA ASN A 24 -7.85 15.16 -9.75
C ASN A 24 -8.07 14.11 -10.86
N VAL A 25 -7.01 13.59 -11.49
CA VAL A 25 -7.14 12.53 -12.51
C VAL A 25 -7.31 11.17 -11.85
N TRP A 26 -6.60 10.92 -10.74
CA TRP A 26 -6.80 9.72 -9.93
C TRP A 26 -8.25 9.62 -9.44
N LYS A 27 -8.80 10.70 -8.88
CA LYS A 27 -10.21 10.83 -8.47
C LYS A 27 -11.22 10.66 -9.62
N HIS A 28 -10.82 10.96 -10.85
CA HIS A 28 -11.68 10.82 -12.02
C HIS A 28 -11.78 9.37 -12.51
N PHE A 29 -10.69 8.61 -12.41
CA PHE A 29 -10.63 7.23 -12.89
C PHE A 29 -10.89 6.20 -11.79
N PHE A 30 -10.76 6.60 -10.54
CA PHE A 30 -10.84 5.71 -9.40
C PHE A 30 -11.41 6.44 -8.18
N SER A 31 -12.08 5.70 -7.31
CA SER A 31 -12.78 6.25 -6.14
C SER A 31 -11.90 7.16 -5.28
N VAL A 32 -12.53 8.17 -4.66
CA VAL A 32 -11.87 9.20 -3.82
C VAL A 32 -11.26 8.61 -2.54
N GLU A 33 -11.68 7.41 -2.16
CA GLU A 33 -11.23 6.71 -0.97
C GLU A 33 -10.35 5.51 -1.34
N PRO A 34 -9.31 5.21 -0.53
CA PRO A 34 -8.53 4.01 -0.71
C PRO A 34 -9.43 2.77 -0.69
N PRO A 35 -9.18 1.78 -1.55
CA PRO A 35 -10.08 0.64 -1.70
C PRO A 35 -10.04 -0.29 -0.48
N VAL A 36 -11.22 -0.62 0.06
CA VAL A 36 -11.43 -1.74 0.99
C VAL A 36 -12.29 -2.79 0.27
N PHE A 37 -11.82 -4.02 0.20
CA PHE A 37 -12.59 -5.10 -0.42
C PHE A 37 -12.29 -6.46 0.20
N LYS A 38 -13.24 -7.39 0.03
CA LYS A 38 -13.07 -8.78 0.41
C LYS A 38 -12.84 -9.62 -0.83
N TRP A 39 -11.84 -10.50 -0.78
CA TRP A 39 -11.64 -11.51 -1.80
C TRP A 39 -11.31 -12.83 -1.13
N ARG A 40 -12.12 -13.84 -1.43
CA ARG A 40 -12.16 -15.10 -0.66
C ARG A 40 -12.44 -14.78 0.82
N ASN A 41 -11.68 -15.37 1.73
CA ASN A 41 -11.76 -15.17 3.18
C ASN A 41 -10.79 -14.10 3.71
N LYS A 42 -10.32 -13.19 2.84
CA LYS A 42 -9.33 -12.16 3.19
C LYS A 42 -9.86 -10.76 2.92
N VAL A 43 -9.53 -9.83 3.82
CA VAL A 43 -9.84 -8.40 3.76
C VAL A 43 -8.61 -7.64 3.27
N PHE A 44 -8.78 -6.88 2.21
CA PHE A 44 -7.74 -6.07 1.59
C PHE A 44 -8.04 -4.59 1.81
N HIS A 45 -7.00 -3.82 2.13
CA HIS A 45 -7.09 -2.38 2.36
C HIS A 45 -5.94 -1.65 1.68
N GLY A 46 -6.26 -0.85 0.68
CA GLY A 46 -5.31 0.06 0.05
C GLY A 46 -5.08 1.29 0.91
N LEU A 47 -3.88 1.85 0.94
CA LEU A 47 -3.60 3.14 1.57
C LEU A 47 -2.92 4.07 0.56
N ASP A 48 -3.32 5.34 0.56
CA ASP A 48 -2.67 6.38 -0.22
C ASP A 48 -1.45 6.89 0.56
N SER A 49 -0.27 6.57 0.03
CA SER A 49 1.00 7.12 0.51
C SER A 49 1.66 8.02 -0.53
N SER A 50 0.97 8.42 -1.60
CA SER A 50 1.55 9.12 -2.76
C SER A 50 2.32 10.41 -2.42
N THR A 51 2.02 11.05 -1.29
CA THR A 51 2.70 12.26 -0.79
C THR A 51 3.91 11.98 0.11
N GLY A 52 4.25 10.70 0.31
CA GLY A 52 5.25 10.24 1.27
C GLY A 52 4.72 10.14 2.72
N GLU A 53 3.42 10.36 2.93
CA GLU A 53 2.75 10.22 4.22
C GLU A 53 1.36 9.61 4.03
N VAL A 54 0.91 8.79 4.98
CA VAL A 54 -0.47 8.26 4.98
C VAL A 54 -1.34 9.14 5.89
N PRO A 55 -2.45 9.73 5.40
CA PRO A 55 -3.32 10.57 6.21
C PRO A 55 -3.84 9.86 7.47
N GLU A 56 -3.91 10.56 8.60
CA GLU A 56 -4.33 10.01 9.90
C GLU A 56 -5.67 9.26 9.85
N LYS A 57 -6.64 9.74 9.04
CA LYS A 57 -7.92 9.05 8.84
C LYS A 57 -7.74 7.63 8.28
N GLN A 58 -6.77 7.43 7.39
CA GLN A 58 -6.50 6.13 6.79
C GLN A 58 -5.78 5.21 7.78
N VAL A 59 -4.86 5.76 8.58
CA VAL A 59 -4.22 5.02 9.67
C VAL A 59 -5.27 4.47 10.64
N LYS A 60 -6.23 5.29 11.07
CA LYS A 60 -7.34 4.86 11.94
C LYS A 60 -8.22 3.80 11.28
N SER A 61 -8.53 3.97 9.99
CA SER A 61 -9.35 3.00 9.28
C SER A 61 -8.73 1.59 9.21
N VAL A 62 -7.42 1.43 9.38
CA VAL A 62 -6.81 0.10 9.52
C VAL A 62 -7.33 -0.63 10.76
N GLN A 63 -7.43 0.07 11.89
CA GLN A 63 -7.92 -0.51 13.16
C GLN A 63 -9.42 -0.83 13.10
N GLU A 64 -10.19 -0.04 12.34
CA GLU A 64 -11.63 -0.25 12.14
C GLU A 64 -11.90 -1.42 11.18
N VAL A 65 -11.15 -1.49 10.08
CA VAL A 65 -11.32 -2.51 9.04
C VAL A 65 -10.73 -3.86 9.47
N LYS A 66 -9.62 -3.84 10.23
CA LYS A 66 -8.79 -5.01 10.58
C LYS A 66 -8.43 -5.87 9.35
N PRO A 67 -7.66 -5.31 8.40
CA PRO A 67 -7.36 -6.01 7.16
C PRO A 67 -6.33 -7.12 7.37
N ASP A 68 -6.51 -8.26 6.69
CA ASP A 68 -5.45 -9.26 6.57
C ASP A 68 -4.30 -8.74 5.69
N VAL A 69 -4.64 -7.98 4.64
CA VAL A 69 -3.67 -7.48 3.65
C VAL A 69 -3.78 -5.98 3.48
N VAL A 70 -2.67 -5.28 3.66
CA VAL A 70 -2.54 -3.86 3.34
C VAL A 70 -1.69 -3.69 2.07
N PHE A 71 -2.02 -2.71 1.23
CA PHE A 71 -1.19 -2.37 0.09
C PHE A 71 -1.06 -0.86 -0.11
N LEU A 72 0.16 -0.39 -0.37
CA LEU A 72 0.49 1.02 -0.54
C LEU A 72 1.74 1.19 -1.41
N HIS A 73 2.06 2.41 -1.80
CA HIS A 73 3.21 2.68 -2.67
C HIS A 73 4.55 2.80 -1.93
N HIS A 74 4.68 3.73 -0.97
CA HIS A 74 5.95 3.95 -0.26
C HIS A 74 6.23 2.87 0.78
N VAL A 75 7.52 2.66 1.08
CA VAL A 75 7.98 1.62 1.99
C VAL A 75 7.66 2.00 3.44
N VAL A 76 7.00 1.08 4.16
CA VAL A 76 6.76 1.22 5.61
C VAL A 76 7.92 0.60 6.39
N TYR A 77 8.30 -0.61 6.00
CA TYR A 77 9.33 -1.39 6.67
C TYR A 77 10.18 -2.19 5.69
N SER A 78 11.47 -2.29 5.99
CA SER A 78 12.48 -3.03 5.23
C SER A 78 13.65 -3.26 6.18
N GLU A 79 14.19 -4.47 6.20
CA GLU A 79 15.43 -4.78 6.95
C GLU A 79 16.66 -4.22 6.25
N THR A 80 16.60 -4.16 4.92
CA THR A 80 17.71 -3.64 4.16
C THR A 80 17.91 -2.15 4.46
N PRO A 81 19.12 -1.72 4.87
CA PRO A 81 19.40 -0.32 5.15
C PRO A 81 19.42 0.48 3.84
N TRP A 82 18.75 1.63 3.84
CA TRP A 82 18.68 2.53 2.69
C TRP A 82 19.03 3.95 3.12
N GLU A 83 19.89 4.60 2.34
CA GLU A 83 20.15 6.03 2.48
C GLU A 83 19.00 6.82 1.86
N GLY A 84 18.46 7.78 2.62
CA GLY A 84 17.43 8.72 2.16
C GLY A 84 16.01 8.37 2.60
N GLY A 85 15.37 9.31 3.30
CA GLY A 85 13.97 9.20 3.73
C GLY A 85 12.94 9.28 2.59
N PHE A 86 13.38 9.51 1.34
CA PHE A 86 12.51 9.66 0.17
C PHE A 86 11.67 8.41 -0.10
N PHE A 87 12.23 7.22 0.12
CA PHE A 87 11.55 5.96 -0.18
C PHE A 87 10.53 5.54 0.88
N ARG A 88 10.59 6.15 2.06
CA ARG A 88 9.89 5.70 3.24
C ARG A 88 8.71 6.61 3.54
N VAL A 89 7.64 6.01 4.06
CA VAL A 89 6.54 6.77 4.64
C VAL A 89 7.04 7.52 5.88
N LYS A 90 6.75 8.82 5.98
CA LYS A 90 7.19 9.69 7.09
C LYS A 90 6.61 9.25 8.43
N ASN A 91 5.31 8.94 8.47
CA ASN A 91 4.61 8.52 9.69
C ASN A 91 4.59 6.99 9.89
N ARG A 92 5.65 6.28 9.45
CA ARG A 92 5.73 4.82 9.49
C ARG A 92 5.50 4.20 10.87
N GLU A 93 5.93 4.86 11.96
CA GLU A 93 5.78 4.30 13.32
C GLU A 93 4.32 4.13 13.70
N LYS A 94 3.45 5.06 13.28
CA LYS A 94 2.00 4.95 13.47
C LYS A 94 1.41 3.81 12.65
N LEU A 95 1.87 3.64 11.40
CA LEU A 95 1.43 2.52 10.55
C LEU A 95 1.87 1.17 11.12
N LEU A 96 3.12 1.04 11.53
CA LEU A 96 3.64 -0.17 12.15
C LEU A 96 2.83 -0.58 13.38
N ARG A 97 2.49 0.39 14.23
CA ARG A 97 1.61 0.14 15.37
C ARG A 97 0.21 -0.28 14.92
N ALA A 98 -0.40 0.44 13.99
CA ALA A 98 -1.73 0.12 13.49
C ALA A 98 -1.79 -1.27 12.83
N PHE A 99 -0.76 -1.67 12.10
CA PHE A 99 -0.67 -3.00 11.48
C PHE A 99 -0.55 -4.11 12.51
N ASN A 100 0.27 -3.89 13.55
CA ASN A 100 0.42 -4.82 14.65
C ASN A 100 -0.89 -4.98 15.46
N GLU A 101 -1.57 -3.87 15.79
CA GLU A 101 -2.83 -3.90 16.56
C GLU A 101 -4.01 -4.47 15.77
N ALA A 102 -3.96 -4.39 14.44
CA ALA A 102 -4.96 -4.96 13.55
C ALA A 102 -4.66 -6.40 13.11
N ASP A 103 -3.57 -6.99 13.59
CA ASP A 103 -3.07 -8.33 13.21
C ASP A 103 -2.94 -8.49 11.68
N VAL A 104 -2.34 -7.50 11.00
CA VAL A 104 -2.12 -7.55 9.55
C VAL A 104 -1.14 -8.67 9.20
N ASP A 105 -1.53 -9.59 8.31
CA ASP A 105 -0.67 -10.68 7.85
C ASP A 105 0.39 -10.20 6.85
N LEU A 106 -0.01 -9.31 5.93
CA LEU A 106 0.80 -8.95 4.76
C LEU A 106 0.67 -7.47 4.39
N VAL A 107 1.82 -6.83 4.14
CA VAL A 107 1.92 -5.49 3.57
C VAL A 107 2.60 -5.58 2.20
N LEU A 108 1.87 -5.21 1.15
CA LEU A 108 2.41 -5.05 -0.20
C LEU A 108 2.83 -3.59 -0.39
N GLN A 109 4.10 -3.37 -0.69
CA GLN A 109 4.68 -2.05 -0.89
C GLN A 109 5.50 -1.98 -2.18
N GLY A 110 5.83 -0.77 -2.62
CA GLY A 110 6.53 -0.55 -3.88
C GLY A 110 7.59 0.53 -3.77
N HIS A 111 7.60 1.43 -4.75
CA HIS A 111 8.44 2.63 -4.85
C HIS A 111 9.95 2.42 -4.99
N ARG A 112 10.54 1.41 -4.35
CA ARG A 112 11.99 1.12 -4.40
C ARG A 112 12.46 0.59 -5.76
N HIS A 113 11.56 0.04 -6.57
CA HIS A 113 11.87 -0.64 -7.83
C HIS A 113 12.84 -1.83 -7.69
N ILE A 114 13.00 -2.36 -6.48
CA ILE A 114 13.79 -3.54 -6.19
C ILE A 114 12.97 -4.44 -5.28
N ALA A 115 12.99 -5.75 -5.57
CA ALA A 115 12.31 -6.75 -4.77
C ALA A 115 12.95 -6.86 -3.38
N ASP A 116 12.13 -6.96 -2.35
CA ASP A 116 12.54 -7.11 -0.95
C ASP A 116 11.49 -7.88 -0.18
N GLU A 117 11.93 -8.63 0.82
CA GLU A 117 11.02 -9.16 1.84
C GLU A 117 11.59 -8.94 3.23
N ALA A 118 10.71 -8.67 4.19
CA ALA A 118 11.06 -8.48 5.58
C ALA A 118 9.92 -8.94 6.50
N TRP A 119 10.24 -9.24 7.76
CA TRP A 119 9.25 -9.64 8.77
C TRP A 119 9.34 -8.74 9.99
N LEU A 120 8.18 -8.33 10.52
CA LEU A 120 8.10 -7.61 11.78
C LEU A 120 6.82 -8.01 12.51
N ASN A 121 6.96 -8.51 13.74
CA ASN A 121 5.85 -8.91 14.62
C ASN A 121 4.79 -9.82 13.94
N GLY A 122 5.23 -10.77 13.12
CA GLY A 122 4.33 -11.69 12.40
C GLY A 122 3.75 -11.13 11.10
N THR A 123 3.85 -9.83 10.85
CA THR A 123 3.49 -9.22 9.56
C THR A 123 4.62 -9.39 8.54
N LYS A 124 4.29 -9.89 7.34
CA LYS A 124 5.21 -9.94 6.21
C LYS A 124 5.15 -8.63 5.41
N TYR A 125 6.30 -8.08 5.04
CA TYR A 125 6.41 -6.91 4.17
C TYR A 125 7.05 -7.33 2.85
N LEU A 126 6.35 -7.12 1.74
CA LEU A 126 6.82 -7.46 0.40
C LEU A 126 6.95 -6.19 -0.44
N THR A 127 8.18 -5.83 -0.78
CA THR A 127 8.46 -4.73 -1.73
C THR A 127 8.49 -5.32 -3.14
N LEU A 128 7.59 -4.84 -4.00
CA LEU A 128 7.48 -5.31 -5.37
C LEU A 128 8.28 -4.41 -6.32
N ALA A 129 8.97 -5.04 -7.26
CA ALA A 129 9.66 -4.38 -8.37
C ALA A 129 8.87 -4.54 -9.67
N PRO A 130 8.86 -3.51 -10.55
CA PRO A 130 8.37 -3.70 -11.90
C PRO A 130 9.24 -4.74 -12.63
N LYS A 131 8.61 -5.58 -13.45
CA LYS A 131 9.33 -6.51 -14.31
C LYS A 131 10.07 -5.69 -15.38
N SER A 132 11.40 -5.77 -15.37
CA SER A 132 12.30 -5.25 -16.40
C SER A 132 12.09 -5.94 -17.74
#